data_AF-A0A644ZGN9-F1
#
_entry.id   AF-A0A644ZGN9-F1
#
_cell.length_a   1.000
_cell.length_b   1.000
_cell.length_c   1.000
_cell.angle_alpha   90.00
_cell.angle_beta   90.00
_cell.angle_gamma   90.00
#
_symmetry.space_group_name_H-M   'P 1'
#
loop_
_entity.id
_entity.type
_entity.pdbx_description
1 polymer ?
#
loop_
_entity_poly.entity_id
_entity_poly.type
_entity_poly.pdbx_seq_one_letter_code
_entity_poly.pdbx_strand_id
1 'polypeptide(L)' 'MKVKSYMITVYAVLVKNDKRKLEELPEAYIIPVAEYLATQEETPADVTA' A
#
# COMPACT_ATOMS: atom_id res chain seq x y z
N MET A 1 19.31 -3.11 -2.78
CA MET A 1 18.69 -2.08 -1.93
C MET A 1 17.71 -2.78 -0.98
N LYS A 2 17.74 -2.53 0.33
CA LYS A 2 16.84 -3.23 1.28
C LYS A 2 15.49 -2.51 1.33
N VAL A 3 14.40 -3.26 1.17
CA VAL A 3 13.03 -2.78 1.39
C VAL A 3 12.89 -2.40 2.86
N LYS A 4 12.41 -1.19 3.13
CA LYS A 4 12.10 -0.72 4.47
C LYS A 4 10.62 -0.91 4.71
N SER A 5 10.22 -1.77 5.64
CA SER A 5 8.82 -2.15 5.82
C SER A 5 7.89 -0.96 6.11
N TYR A 6 8.38 0.08 6.80
CA TYR A 6 7.62 1.31 7.04
C TYR A 6 7.30 2.09 5.75
N MET A 7 8.07 1.90 4.67
CA MET A 7 7.79 2.58 3.40
C MET A 7 6.61 1.95 2.66
N ILE A 8 6.28 0.69 2.95
CA ILE A 8 5.12 0.01 2.34
C ILE A 8 3.83 0.74 2.76
N THR A 9 3.67 1.02 4.05
CA THR A 9 2.50 1.75 4.57
C THR A 9 2.46 3.20 4.05
N VAL A 10 3.60 3.89 3.99
CA VAL A 10 3.69 5.25 3.44
C VAL A 10 3.27 5.28 1.97
N TYR A 11 3.81 4.36 1.14
CA TYR A 11 3.45 4.30 -0.26
C TYR A 11 1.99 3.89 -0.47
N ALA A 12 1.46 2.96 0.33
CA ALA A 12 0.05 2.61 0.29
C ALA A 12 -0.85 3.82 0.56
N VAL A 13 -0.52 4.65 1.55
CA VAL A 13 -1.24 5.90 1.83
C VAL A 13 -1.15 6.88 0.65
N LEU A 14 0.03 7.02 0.03
CA LEU A 14 0.20 7.91 -1.13
C LEU A 14 -0.60 7.43 -2.35
N VAL A 15 -0.62 6.12 -2.61
CA VAL A 15 -1.39 5.52 -3.71
C VAL A 15 -2.89 5.66 -3.46
N LYS A 16 -3.37 5.37 -2.24
CA LYS A 16 -4.79 5.49 -1.88
C LYS A 16 -5.34 6.92 -1.94
N ASN A 17 -4.47 7.93 -1.83
CA ASN A 17 -4.83 9.35 -1.93
C ASN A 17 -4.51 9.96 -3.31
N ASP A 18 -4.27 9.13 -4.33
CA ASP A 18 -3.90 9.55 -5.70
C ASP A 18 -2.69 10.50 -5.76
N LYS A 19 -1.82 10.47 -4.75
CA LYS A 19 -0.59 11.29 -4.70
C LYS A 19 0.55 10.64 -5.49
N ARG A 20 0.46 9.34 -5.77
CA ARG A 20 1.37 8.56 -6.63
C ARG A 20 0.60 7.43 -7.28
N LYS A 21 1.05 6.99 -8.45
CA LYS A 21 0.58 5.72 -9.02
C LYS A 21 1.40 4.55 -8.49
N LEU A 22 0.77 3.39 -8.37
CA LEU A 22 1.42 2.16 -7.94
C LEU A 22 2.61 1.79 -8.85
N GLU A 23 2.45 2.00 -10.15
CA GLU A 23 3.45 1.73 -11.19
C GLU A 23 4.66 2.68 -11.15
N GLU A 24 4.53 3.83 -10.49
CA GLU A 24 5.60 4.83 -10.34
C GLU A 24 6.45 4.59 -9.08
N LEU A 25 6.10 3.57 -8.30
CA LEU A 25 6.89 3.17 -7.13
C LEU A 25 8.16 2.43 -7.56
N PRO A 26 9.22 2.44 -6.73
CA PRO A 26 10.37 1.59 -7.00
C PRO A 26 9.93 0.12 -7.02
N GLU A 27 10.48 -0.67 -7.96
CA GLU A 27 10.06 -2.05 -8.25
C GLU A 27 9.95 -2.94 -6.99
N ALA A 28 10.88 -2.77 -6.05
CA ALA A 28 10.90 -3.50 -4.79
C ALA A 28 9.71 -3.20 -3.85
N TYR A 29 8.91 -2.16 -4.13
CA TYR A 29 7.73 -1.76 -3.35
C TYR A 29 6.41 -1.98 -4.09
N ILE A 30 6.41 -2.27 -5.40
CA ILE A 30 5.17 -2.43 -6.17
C ILE A 30 4.34 -3.60 -5.62
N ILE A 31 4.95 -4.80 -5.53
CA ILE A 31 4.26 -6.01 -5.06
C ILE A 31 3.85 -5.86 -3.57
N PRO A 32 4.74 -5.51 -2.63
CA PRO A 32 4.36 -5.43 -1.23
C PRO A 32 3.28 -4.38 -0.93
N VAL A 33 3.26 -3.26 -1.67
CA VAL A 33 2.23 -2.23 -1.51
C VAL A 33 0.90 -2.71 -2.09
N ALA A 34 0.91 -3.40 -3.23
CA ALA A 34 -0.30 -3.98 -3.82
C ALA A 34 -0.96 -5.01 -2.88
N GLU A 35 -0.15 -5.92 -2.32
CA GLU A 35 -0.63 -6.92 -1.35
C GLU A 35 -1.18 -6.27 -0.08
N TYR A 36 -0.50 -5.24 0.44
CA TYR A 36 -0.95 -4.49 1.61
C TYR A 36 -2.26 -3.71 1.36
N LEU A 37 -2.47 -3.20 0.15
CA LEU A 37 -3.73 -2.55 -0.24
C LEU A 37 -4.85 -3.58 -0.39
N ALA A 38 -4.62 -4.71 -1.05
CA ALA A 38 -5.60 -5.78 -1.19
C ALA A 38 -6.07 -6.33 0.18
N THR A 39 -5.14 -6.54 1.10
CA THR A 39 -5.45 -7.01 2.47
C THR A 39 -6.35 -6.02 3.22
N GLN A 40 -6.15 -4.71 3.01
CA GLN A 40 -6.98 -3.68 3.62
C GLN A 40 -8.39 -3.58 3.01
N GLU A 41 -8.57 -4.00 1.75
CA GLU A 41 -9.91 -4.03 1.14
C GLU A 41 -10.69 -5.30 1.51
N GLU A 42 -10.00 -6.42 1.74
CA GLU A 42 -10.60 -7.65 2.29
C GLU A 42 -11.05 -7.50 3.76
N THR A 43 -10.52 -6.52 4.49
CA THR A 43 -11.04 -6.13 5.80
C THR A 43 -11.97 -4.93 5.62
N PRO A 44 -13.30 -5.12 5.45
CA PRO A 44 -14.20 -3.98 5.45
C PRO A 44 -14.07 -3.28 6.80
N ALA A 45 -13.84 -1.97 6.76
CA ALA A 45 -13.93 -1.08 7.91
C ALA A 45 -15.39 -0.94 8.43
N ASP A 46 -16.21 -1.97 8.24
CA ASP A 46 -17.57 -2.12 8.73
C ASP A 46 -17.63 -3.33 9.68
N VAL A 47 -16.84 -3.26 10.74
CA VAL A 47 -17.27 -3.81 12.03
C VAL A 47 -17.69 -2.62 12.87
N THR A 48 -18.87 -2.11 12.51
CA THR A 48 -19.69 -1.25 13.36
C THR A 48 -19.91 -1.98 14.69
N ALA A 49 -19.36 -1.42 15.77
CA ALA A 49 -19.68 -1.77 17.15
C ALA A 49 -20.85 -0.90 17.64
#